data_AF-A0A847G7K3-F1
#
_entry.id   AF-A0A847G7K3-F1
#
_cell.length_a   1.000
_cell.length_b   1.000
_cell.length_c   1.000
_cell.angle_alpha   90.00
_cell.angle_beta   90.00
_cell.angle_gamma   90.00
#
_symmetry.space_group_name_H-M   'P 1'
#
loop_
_entity.id
_entity.type
_entity.pdbx_description
1 polymer ?
#
loop_
_entity_poly.entity_id
_entity_poly.type
_entity_poly.pdbx_seq_one_letter_code
_entity_poly.pdbx_strand_id
1 'polypeptide(L)'
;MLVTGFSTFIIAKNPEYKHKPLWLCIGVMINLMPLFLNRLIDLSGESQIFQLVDMNGIEYFLAPMGLSFYALQSISYLIDTYRSRIKPEKNLFDFYLYLAFFLKFLAGPIERAGSFLPQLRKDRVVNNNSISQGFYLILVGLIRKTVIAQILFSILPEHF
;
A
#
# COMPACT_ATOMS: atom_id res chain seq x y z
N MET A 1 -8.95 -4.42 -3.00
CA MET A 1 -7.57 -4.96 -2.89
C MET A 1 -7.38 -6.18 -3.80
N LEU A 2 -8.07 -7.30 -3.58
CA LEU A 2 -7.91 -8.50 -4.43
C LEU A 2 -8.19 -8.25 -5.92
N VAL A 3 -9.32 -7.58 -6.23
CA VAL A 3 -9.72 -7.26 -7.61
C VAL A 3 -8.74 -6.31 -8.30
N THR A 4 -8.29 -5.26 -7.61
CA THR A 4 -7.32 -4.28 -8.14
C THR A 4 -5.92 -4.88 -8.31
N GLY A 5 -5.54 -5.84 -7.47
CA GLY A 5 -4.30 -6.59 -7.62
C GLY A 5 -4.34 -7.54 -8.81
N PHE A 6 -5.46 -8.23 -8.97
CA PHE A 6 -5.62 -9.16 -10.08
C PHE A 6 -5.63 -8.43 -11.43
N SER A 7 -6.31 -7.28 -11.51
CA SER A 7 -6.33 -6.46 -12.72
C SER A 7 -4.95 -5.91 -13.08
N THR A 8 -4.20 -5.40 -12.11
CA THR A 8 -2.83 -4.90 -12.34
C THR A 8 -1.88 -6.01 -12.77
N PHE A 9 -2.00 -7.20 -12.19
CA PHE A 9 -1.19 -8.35 -12.62
C PHE A 9 -1.47 -8.75 -14.07
N ILE A 10 -2.74 -8.84 -14.47
CA ILE A 10 -3.12 -9.20 -15.85
C ILE A 10 -2.62 -8.14 -16.84
N ILE A 11 -2.85 -6.86 -16.54
CA ILE A 11 -2.46 -5.75 -17.42
C ILE A 11 -0.94 -5.71 -17.59
N ALA A 12 -0.18 -5.88 -16.50
CA ALA A 12 1.28 -5.88 -16.54
C ALA A 12 1.87 -7.08 -17.30
N LYS A 13 1.16 -8.21 -17.35
CA LYS A 13 1.59 -9.42 -18.08
C LYS A 13 1.37 -9.31 -19.59
N ASN A 14 0.40 -8.50 -20.04
CA ASN A 14 0.09 -8.35 -21.45
C ASN A 14 1.18 -7.56 -22.21
N PRO A 15 1.71 -8.06 -23.34
CA PRO A 15 2.79 -7.38 -24.07
C PRO A 15 2.32 -6.11 -24.78
N GLU A 16 1.05 -6.04 -25.22
CA GLU A 16 0.47 -4.86 -25.88
C GLU A 16 0.40 -3.62 -24.97
N TYR A 17 0.36 -3.84 -23.66
CA TYR A 17 0.33 -2.80 -22.65
C TYR A 17 1.48 -1.79 -22.80
N LYS A 18 2.66 -2.25 -23.23
CA LYS A 18 3.85 -1.41 -23.38
C LYS A 18 3.75 -0.37 -24.49
N HIS A 19 2.93 -0.63 -25.50
CA HIS A 19 2.85 0.20 -26.70
C HIS A 19 1.61 1.11 -26.74
N LYS A 20 0.66 0.90 -25.83
CA LYS A 20 -0.62 1.62 -25.83
C LYS A 20 -0.83 2.36 -24.49
N PRO A 21 -0.67 3.70 -24.44
CA PRO A 21 -0.84 4.47 -23.21
C PRO A 21 -2.28 4.40 -22.67
N LEU A 22 -3.26 4.08 -23.51
CA LEU A 22 -4.66 3.86 -23.12
C LEU A 22 -4.79 2.75 -22.06
N TRP A 23 -4.05 1.65 -22.19
CA TRP A 23 -4.11 0.55 -21.22
C TRP A 23 -3.51 0.93 -19.87
N LEU A 24 -2.51 1.82 -19.86
CA LEU A 24 -1.98 2.41 -18.63
C LEU A 24 -3.02 3.30 -17.95
N CYS A 25 -3.69 4.18 -18.71
CA CYS A 25 -4.78 4.98 -18.15
C CYS A 25 -5.89 4.11 -17.57
N ILE A 26 -6.33 3.08 -18.28
CA ILE A 26 -7.36 2.15 -17.78
C ILE A 26 -6.92 1.46 -16.49
N GLY A 27 -5.69 0.94 -16.44
CA GLY A 27 -5.13 0.30 -15.24
C GLY A 27 -5.05 1.25 -14.05
N VAL A 28 -4.63 2.50 -14.27
CA VAL A 28 -4.58 3.53 -13.22
C VAL A 28 -5.98 3.88 -12.72
N MET A 29 -6.94 4.06 -13.63
CA MET A 29 -8.34 4.37 -13.27
C MET A 29 -8.99 3.26 -12.44
N ILE A 30 -8.74 1.99 -12.77
CA ILE A 30 -9.23 0.84 -11.98
C ILE A 30 -8.68 0.86 -10.54
N ASN A 31 -7.44 1.32 -10.33
CA ASN A 31 -6.86 1.42 -8.99
C ASN A 31 -7.32 2.66 -8.22
N LEU A 32 -7.60 3.76 -8.93
CA LEU A 32 -8.09 5.01 -8.34
C LEU A 32 -9.58 4.95 -8.00
N MET A 33 -10.38 4.18 -8.74
CA MET A 33 -11.83 4.12 -8.54
C MET A 33 -12.24 3.72 -7.11
N PRO A 34 -11.68 2.67 -6.47
CA PRO A 34 -11.99 2.35 -5.08
C PRO A 34 -11.56 3.44 -4.09
N LEU A 35 -10.43 4.12 -4.37
CA LEU A 35 -9.95 5.22 -3.54
C LEU A 35 -10.90 6.42 -3.60
N PHE A 36 -11.39 6.74 -4.81
CA PHE A 36 -12.32 7.83 -5.04
C PHE A 36 -13.69 7.54 -4.42
N LEU A 37 -14.20 6.31 -4.54
CA LEU A 37 -15.45 5.89 -3.90
C LEU A 37 -15.38 6.05 -2.38
N ASN A 38 -14.30 5.58 -1.75
CA ASN A 38 -14.13 5.76 -0.30
C ASN A 38 -14.06 7.25 0.09
N ARG A 39 -13.37 8.08 -0.70
CA ARG A 39 -13.31 9.53 -0.45
C ARG A 39 -14.65 10.22 -0.65
N LEU A 40 -15.47 9.77 -1.60
CA LEU A 40 -16.81 10.30 -1.81
C LEU A 40 -17.76 9.96 -0.65
N ILE A 41 -17.67 8.73 -0.12
CA ILE A 41 -18.47 8.31 1.04
C ILE A 41 -18.11 9.16 2.28
N ASP A 42 -16.80 9.34 2.53
CA ASP A 42 -16.27 10.18 3.61
C ASP A 42 -16.69 11.66 3.49
N LEU A 43 -16.66 12.22 2.28
CA LEU A 43 -17.05 13.61 2.01
C LEU A 43 -18.57 13.85 2.04
N SER A 44 -19.37 12.80 1.80
CA SER A 44 -20.83 12.94 1.74
C SER A 44 -21.47 13.03 3.13
N GLY A 45 -20.68 12.79 4.20
CA GLY A 45 -21.16 12.76 5.57
C GLY A 45 -22.07 11.55 5.82
N GLU A 46 -21.87 10.84 6.91
CA GLU A 46 -22.84 9.85 7.37
C GLU A 46 -24.22 10.52 7.49
N SER A 47 -25.19 10.18 6.64
CA SER A 47 -26.62 10.32 7.00
C SER A 47 -27.69 9.88 5.99
N GLN A 48 -27.45 9.67 4.70
CA GLN A 48 -28.60 9.35 3.80
C GLN A 48 -28.44 8.17 2.85
N ILE A 49 -27.23 7.84 2.38
CA ILE A 49 -27.04 6.71 1.47
C ILE A 49 -26.92 5.38 2.25
N PHE A 50 -26.54 5.46 3.53
CA PHE A 50 -26.26 4.30 4.38
C PHE A 50 -27.51 3.57 4.91
N GLN A 51 -28.69 4.22 4.90
CA GLN A 51 -29.93 3.61 5.40
C GLN A 51 -30.66 2.74 4.37
N LEU A 52 -30.39 2.92 3.07
CA LEU A 52 -31.02 2.13 1.99
C LEU A 52 -30.25 0.85 1.64
N VAL A 53 -29.01 0.74 2.12
CA VAL A 53 -28.15 -0.42 1.89
C VAL A 53 -27.81 -0.99 3.27
N ASP A 54 -28.69 -1.87 3.77
CA ASP A 54 -28.51 -2.64 5.01
C ASP A 54 -27.28 -3.56 4.88
N MET A 55 -26.10 -2.97 5.09
CA MET A 55 -24.79 -3.63 5.06
C MET A 55 -24.05 -3.33 6.37
N ASN A 56 -24.76 -3.48 7.48
CA ASN A 56 -24.31 -3.29 8.86
C ASN A 56 -23.10 -4.16 9.30
N GLY A 57 -22.52 -4.97 8.40
CA GLY A 57 -21.34 -5.79 8.66
C GLY A 57 -20.13 -5.51 7.77
N ILE A 58 -20.24 -4.63 6.78
CA ILE A 58 -19.19 -4.44 5.75
C ILE A 58 -18.43 -3.12 5.90
N GLU A 59 -18.98 -2.17 6.65
CA GLU A 59 -18.38 -0.85 6.89
C GLU A 59 -17.00 -0.94 7.57
N TYR A 60 -16.88 -1.80 8.58
CA TYR A 60 -15.60 -2.11 9.24
C TYR A 60 -14.61 -2.86 8.34
N PHE A 61 -15.09 -3.50 7.27
CA PHE A 61 -14.25 -4.25 6.34
C PHE A 61 -13.73 -3.38 5.19
N LEU A 62 -14.40 -2.26 4.88
CA LEU A 62 -14.10 -1.41 3.71
C LEU A 62 -13.26 -0.16 4.00
N ALA A 63 -13.02 0.17 5.27
CA ALA A 63 -12.04 1.19 5.67
C ALA A 63 -10.75 0.58 6.26
N PRO A 64 -10.07 -0.41 5.61
CA PRO A 64 -8.75 -0.80 6.08
C PRO A 64 -7.83 0.41 5.90
N MET A 65 -7.27 0.88 7.01
CA MET A 65 -6.36 2.01 7.09
C MET A 65 -5.12 1.83 6.19
N GLY A 66 -5.23 2.10 4.89
CA GLY A 66 -4.12 1.98 3.93
C GLY A 66 -4.47 1.45 2.54
N LEU A 67 -5.76 1.48 2.17
CA LEU A 67 -6.21 1.39 0.77
C LEU A 67 -5.45 2.35 -0.16
N SER A 68 -5.16 3.57 0.29
CA SER A 68 -4.37 4.56 -0.45
C SER A 68 -2.97 4.06 -0.75
N PHE A 69 -2.29 3.45 0.23
CA PHE A 69 -0.96 2.89 0.03
C PHE A 69 -0.98 1.75 -0.98
N TYR A 70 -1.97 0.86 -0.89
CA TYR A 70 -2.13 -0.22 -1.85
C TYR A 70 -2.36 0.29 -3.28
N ALA A 71 -3.24 1.28 -3.44
CA ALA A 71 -3.54 1.86 -4.75
C ALA A 71 -2.29 2.52 -5.35
N LEU A 72 -1.56 3.30 -4.55
CA LEU A 72 -0.32 3.95 -4.97
C LEU A 72 0.77 2.93 -5.31
N GLN A 73 0.92 1.85 -4.54
CA GLN A 73 1.87 0.77 -4.84
C GLN A 73 1.52 0.03 -6.13
N SER A 74 0.24 -0.24 -6.36
CA SER A 74 -0.27 -0.90 -7.56
C SER A 74 -0.07 -0.03 -8.80
N ILE A 75 -0.35 1.28 -8.69
CA ILE A 75 -0.11 2.27 -9.74
C ILE A 75 1.39 2.41 -10.02
N SER A 76 2.23 2.49 -8.97
CA SER A 76 3.69 2.57 -9.14
C SER A 76 4.24 1.35 -9.87
N TYR A 77 3.76 0.15 -9.53
CA TYR A 77 4.14 -1.09 -10.21
C TYR A 77 3.73 -1.06 -11.69
N LEU A 78 2.51 -0.63 -11.99
CA LEU A 78 1.99 -0.52 -13.35
C LEU A 78 2.83 0.47 -14.19
N ILE A 79 3.16 1.64 -13.64
CA ILE A 79 4.02 2.64 -14.31
C ILE A 79 5.45 2.12 -14.50
N ASP A 80 6.04 1.48 -13.49
CA ASP A 80 7.42 0.99 -13.56
C ASP A 80 7.55 -0.17 -14.57
N THR A 81 6.54 -1.04 -14.67
CA THR A 81 6.47 -2.09 -15.70
C THR A 81 6.25 -1.52 -17.09
N TYR A 82 5.41 -0.49 -17.25
CA TYR A 82 5.19 0.21 -18.52
C TYR A 82 6.47 0.85 -19.05
N ARG A 83 7.19 1.57 -18.17
CA ARG A 83 8.48 2.20 -18.50
C ARG A 83 9.61 1.18 -18.64
N SER A 84 9.32 -0.12 -18.59
CA SER A 84 10.29 -1.22 -18.66
C SER A 84 11.45 -1.09 -17.66
N ARG A 85 11.22 -0.41 -16.53
CA ARG A 85 12.19 -0.30 -15.43
C ARG A 85 12.27 -1.59 -14.62
N ILE A 86 11.14 -2.29 -14.54
CA ILE A 86 11.02 -3.60 -13.89
C ILE A 86 10.35 -4.58 -14.86
N LYS A 87 10.74 -5.86 -14.80
CA LYS A 87 10.05 -6.92 -15.52
C LYS A 87 8.76 -7.27 -14.75
N PRO A 88 7.64 -7.53 -15.45
CA PRO A 88 6.42 -7.96 -14.78
C PRO A 88 6.68 -9.28 -14.03
N GLU A 89 6.20 -9.32 -12.80
CA GLU A 89 6.28 -10.45 -11.90
C GLU A 89 5.51 -11.64 -12.49
N LYS A 90 6.08 -12.85 -12.40
CA LYS A 90 5.46 -14.06 -12.98
C LYS A 90 4.58 -14.78 -11.95
N ASN A 91 4.94 -14.68 -10.67
CA ASN A 91 4.26 -15.36 -9.58
C ASN A 91 3.21 -14.43 -8.96
N LEU A 92 1.94 -14.85 -9.01
CA LEU A 92 0.84 -14.16 -8.34
C LEU A 92 1.07 -14.01 -6.83
N PHE A 93 1.62 -15.05 -6.19
CA PHE A 93 1.89 -15.04 -4.75
C PHE A 93 2.93 -13.98 -4.36
N ASP A 94 4.06 -13.90 -5.07
CA ASP A 94 5.11 -12.90 -4.80
C ASP A 94 4.57 -11.48 -5.00
N PHE A 95 3.70 -11.29 -5.99
CA PHE A 95 3.03 -10.02 -6.25
C PHE A 95 2.06 -9.62 -5.14
N TYR A 96 1.20 -10.53 -4.68
CA TYR A 96 0.32 -10.26 -3.54
C TYR A 96 1.10 -10.09 -2.24
N LEU A 97 2.23 -10.77 -2.06
CA LEU A 97 3.09 -10.61 -0.89
C LEU A 97 3.75 -9.22 -0.88
N TYR A 98 4.12 -8.69 -2.05
CA TYR A 98 4.54 -7.29 -2.20
C TYR A 98 3.43 -6.32 -1.80
N LEU A 99 2.20 -6.55 -2.28
CA LEU A 99 1.07 -5.67 -2.01
C LEU A 99 0.52 -5.76 -0.57
N ALA A 100 0.62 -6.93 0.05
CA ALA A 100 0.10 -7.20 1.40
C ALA A 100 1.16 -7.01 2.49
N PHE A 101 2.35 -6.50 2.16
CA PHE A 101 3.44 -6.36 3.12
C PHE A 101 3.13 -5.26 4.15
N PHE A 102 2.56 -5.68 5.29
CA PHE A 102 1.99 -4.82 6.32
C PHE A 102 2.99 -3.87 7.01
N LEU A 103 4.28 -4.23 7.12
CA LEU A 103 5.26 -3.30 7.71
C LEU A 103 5.37 -1.98 6.94
N LYS A 104 4.98 -1.95 5.65
CA LYS A 104 4.92 -0.73 4.83
C LYS A 104 3.60 0.03 4.95
N PHE A 105 2.56 -0.63 5.43
CA PHE A 105 1.19 -0.12 5.45
C PHE A 105 1.00 0.98 6.50
N LEU A 106 1.71 0.91 7.63
CA LEU A 106 1.48 1.80 8.77
C LEU A 106 2.38 3.04 8.80
N ALA A 107 3.63 2.97 8.28
CA ALA A 107 4.60 4.06 8.45
C ALA A 107 5.83 4.00 7.51
N GLY A 108 5.85 3.14 6.49
CA GLY A 108 7.03 2.97 5.64
C GLY A 108 7.10 3.95 4.46
N PRO A 109 8.29 4.36 3.99
CA PRO A 109 8.42 5.01 2.68
C PRO A 109 7.85 4.08 1.60
N ILE A 110 7.20 4.64 0.58
CA ILE A 110 6.60 3.88 -0.52
C ILE A 110 7.72 3.14 -1.28
N GLU A 111 8.01 1.91 -0.86
CA GLU A 111 9.05 1.10 -1.48
C GLU A 111 8.56 0.54 -2.82
N ARG A 112 9.39 0.67 -3.86
CA ARG A 112 9.04 0.24 -5.21
C ARG A 112 9.23 -1.27 -5.38
N ALA A 113 8.39 -1.88 -6.21
CA ALA A 113 8.47 -3.29 -6.54
C ALA A 113 9.85 -3.73 -7.07
N GLY A 114 10.56 -2.84 -7.76
CA GLY A 114 11.90 -3.11 -8.30
C GLY A 114 12.97 -3.42 -7.27
N SER A 115 12.90 -2.84 -6.06
CA SER A 115 13.82 -3.16 -4.98
C SER A 115 13.33 -4.34 -4.14
N PHE A 116 12.02 -4.43 -3.91
CA PHE A 116 11.44 -5.40 -2.99
C PHE A 116 11.32 -6.81 -3.55
N LEU A 117 10.83 -6.98 -4.79
CA LEU A 117 10.62 -8.32 -5.37
C LEU A 117 11.92 -9.14 -5.46
N PRO A 118 13.08 -8.57 -5.85
CA PRO A 118 14.35 -9.29 -5.81
C PRO A 118 14.79 -9.66 -4.38
N GLN A 119 14.56 -8.78 -3.41
CA GLN A 119 14.87 -9.06 -1.99
C GLN A 119 14.03 -10.19 -1.42
N LEU A 120 12.79 -10.32 -1.89
CA LEU A 120 11.90 -11.39 -1.47
C LEU A 120 12.41 -12.77 -1.89
N ARG A 121 13.03 -12.87 -3.08
CA ARG A 121 13.57 -14.11 -3.65
C ARG A 121 14.98 -14.46 -3.18
N LYS A 122 15.69 -13.51 -2.56
CA LYS A 122 17.07 -13.73 -2.11
C LYS A 122 17.07 -14.50 -0.79
N ASP A 123 17.96 -15.49 -0.69
CA ASP A 123 18.19 -16.20 0.57
C ASP A 123 18.61 -15.22 1.68
N ARG A 124 17.91 -15.32 2.81
CA ARG A 124 18.12 -14.44 3.96
C ARG A 124 19.16 -15.06 4.88
N VAL A 125 20.38 -14.51 4.86
CA VAL A 125 21.40 -14.85 5.86
C VAL A 125 21.21 -13.94 7.07
N VAL A 126 20.65 -14.47 8.14
CA VAL A 126 20.49 -13.73 9.39
C VAL A 126 21.79 -13.85 10.19
N ASN A 127 22.47 -12.73 10.40
CA ASN A 127 23.64 -12.65 11.26
C ASN A 127 23.26 -12.05 12.63
N ASN A 128 23.96 -12.44 13.70
CA ASN A 128 23.81 -11.86 15.03
C ASN A 128 23.93 -10.34 15.03
N ASN A 129 24.81 -9.78 14.18
CA ASN A 129 24.94 -8.32 14.03
C ASN A 129 23.65 -7.68 13.49
N SER A 130 22.96 -8.31 12.54
CA SER A 130 21.69 -7.82 11.98
C SER A 130 20.58 -7.86 13.02
N ILE A 131 20.55 -8.89 13.87
CA ILE A 131 19.62 -8.99 14.98
C ILE A 131 19.88 -7.87 16.00
N SER A 132 21.14 -7.68 16.40
CA SER A 132 21.52 -6.62 17.34
C SER A 132 21.17 -5.23 16.81
N GLN A 133 21.40 -4.96 15.53
CA GLN A 133 21.01 -3.70 14.91
C GLN A 133 19.48 -3.53 14.87
N GLY A 134 18.73 -4.59 14.56
CA GLY A 134 17.27 -4.59 14.62
C GLY A 134 16.76 -4.23 16.02
N PHE A 135 17.30 -4.87 17.05
CA PHE A 135 16.97 -4.56 18.45
C PHE A 135 17.31 -3.11 18.82
N TYR A 136 18.48 -2.62 18.42
CA TYR A 136 18.87 -1.24 18.64
C TYR A 136 17.88 -0.25 18.00
N LEU A 137 17.48 -0.47 16.75
CA LEU A 137 16.51 0.37 16.06
C LEU A 137 15.13 0.34 16.73
N ILE A 138 14.69 -0.83 17.19
CA ILE A 138 13.42 -0.97 17.94
C ILE A 138 13.48 -0.18 19.24
N LEU A 139 14.56 -0.30 20.01
CA LEU A 139 14.76 0.41 21.27
C LEU A 139 14.78 1.93 21.07
N VAL A 140 15.56 2.42 20.10
CA VAL A 140 15.64 3.85 19.77
C VAL A 140 14.28 4.37 19.27
N GLY A 141 13.59 3.59 18.43
CA GLY A 141 12.25 3.93 17.94
C GLY A 141 11.23 4.01 19.07
N LEU A 142 11.27 3.09 20.03
CA LEU A 142 10.43 3.11 21.23
C LEU A 142 10.68 4.37 22.05
N ILE A 143 11.93 4.68 22.38
CA ILE A 143 12.27 5.89 23.16
C ILE A 143 11.79 7.15 22.45
N ARG A 144 12.01 7.26 21.13
CA ARG A 144 11.54 8.42 20.35
C ARG A 144 10.01 8.54 20.37
N LYS A 145 9.30 7.42 20.27
CA LYS A 145 7.84 7.40 20.25
C LYS A 145 7.22 7.66 21.63
N THR A 146 7.73 7.01 22.68
CA THR A 146 7.10 7.07 24.01
C THR A 146 7.58 8.23 24.84
N VAL A 147 8.84 8.66 24.69
CA VAL A 147 9.41 9.75 25.50
C VAL A 147 9.30 11.05 24.73
N ILE A 148 9.95 11.15 23.56
CA ILE A 148 10.06 12.43 22.86
C ILE A 148 8.70 12.87 22.29
N ALA A 149 8.04 11.99 21.51
CA ALA A 149 6.78 12.37 20.88
C ALA A 149 5.66 12.61 21.91
N GLN A 150 5.60 11.81 22.98
CA GLN A 150 4.59 11.99 24.04
C GLN A 150 4.79 13.31 24.80
N ILE A 151 6.03 13.66 25.15
CA ILE A 151 6.35 14.91 25.82
C ILE A 151 6.02 16.10 24.91
N LEU A 152 6.40 16.03 23.63
CA LEU A 152 6.11 17.09 22.67
C LEU A 152 4.60 17.30 22.49
N PHE A 153 3.84 16.20 22.42
CA PHE A 153 2.38 16.24 22.34
C PHE A 153 1.76 16.87 23.60
N SER A 154 2.28 16.56 24.79
CA SER A 154 1.78 17.11 26.05
C SER A 154 2.05 18.61 26.23
N ILE A 155 2.99 19.19 25.47
CA ILE A 155 3.32 20.62 25.54
C ILE A 155 2.48 21.43 24.53
N LEU A 156 1.82 20.76 23.57
CA LEU A 156 0.96 21.45 22.61
C LEU A 156 -0.30 22.00 23.32
N PRO A 157 -0.68 23.26 23.08
CA PRO A 157 -1.92 23.81 23.61
C PRO A 157 -3.13 23.07 23.01
N GLU A 158 -4.14 22.80 23.84
CA GLU A 158 -5.34 22.01 23.48
C GLU A 158 -6.23 22.66 22.40
N HIS A 159 -5.90 23.87 21.94
CA HIS A 159 -6.68 24.62 20.96
C HIS A 159 -5.94 24.68 19.61
N PHE A 160 -6.02 23.59 18.86
CA PHE A 160 -5.96 23.56 17.39
C PHE A 160 -6.89 22.47 16.85
#